data_AF-A0A3M0HQN4-F1
#
_entry.id   AF-A0A3M0HQN4-F1
#
_cell.length_a   1.000
_cell.length_b   1.000
_cell.length_c   1.000
_cell.angle_alpha   90.00
_cell.angle_beta   90.00
_cell.angle_gamma   90.00
#
_symmetry.space_group_name_H-M   'P 1'
#
loop_
_entity.id
_entity.type
_entity.pdbx_description
1 polymer ?
#
loop_
_entity_poly.entity_id
_entity_poly.type
_entity_poly.pdbx_seq_one_letter_code
_entity_poly.pdbx_strand_id
1 'polypeptide(L)' 'GSFLLGLSVLPFFYNVWKTAKYGRKVDADDPWGYGRSLEWATSCPPPRHNFARLPRIRSESPAFDLHHPEITALEEATR' A
#
# COMPACT_ATOMS: atom_id res chain seq x y z
N GLY A 1 13.36 10.75 30.49
CA GLY A 1 12.73 10.70 29.15
C GLY A 1 13.34 9.63 28.25
N SER A 2 14.67 9.63 28.06
CA SER A 2 15.38 8.72 27.16
C SER A 2 15.12 7.22 27.40
N PHE A 3 15.10 6.77 28.65
CA PHE A 3 14.81 5.35 28.97
C PHE A 3 13.39 4.93 28.58
N LEU A 4 12.40 5.80 28.75
CA LEU A 4 11.01 5.53 28.35
C LEU A 4 10.90 5.43 26.82
N LEU A 5 11.62 6.29 26.10
CA LEU A 5 11.72 6.22 24.65
C LEU A 5 12.48 4.97 24.17
N GLY A 6 13.50 4.51 24.90
CA GLY A 6 14.17 3.24 24.60
C GLY A 6 13.26 2.03 24.82
N LEU A 7 12.51 2.01 25.92
CA LEU A 7 11.52 0.97 26.23
C LEU A 7 10.39 0.90 25.20
N SER A 8 9.98 2.03 24.60
CA SER A 8 8.91 2.03 23.59
C SER A 8 9.28 1.36 22.27
N VAL A 9 10.58 1.16 21.98
CA VAL A 9 11.03 0.46 20.77
C VAL A 9 10.90 -1.07 20.89
N LEU A 10 10.90 -1.62 22.12
CA LEU A 10 10.75 -3.06 22.35
C LEU A 10 9.44 -3.65 21.77
N PRO A 11 8.24 -3.09 22.03
CA PRO A 11 7.02 -3.61 21.42
C PRO A 11 7.01 -3.45 19.89
N PHE A 12 7.65 -2.42 19.33
CA PHE A 12 7.80 -2.25 17.89
C PHE A 12 8.60 -3.40 17.26
N PHE A 13 9.79 -3.71 17.80
CA PHE A 13 10.60 -4.82 17.30
C PHE A 13 9.91 -6.18 17.47
N TYR A 14 9.23 -6.39 18.60
CA TYR A 14 8.44 -7.59 18.81
C TYR A 14 7.34 -7.74 17.76
N ASN A 15 6.63 -6.65 17.42
CA ASN A 15 5.60 -6.65 16.40
C ASN A 15 6.16 -6.98 15.02
N VAL A 16 7.27 -6.34 14.61
CA VAL A 16 7.93 -6.62 13.33
C VAL A 16 8.36 -8.09 13.22
N TRP A 17 8.99 -8.63 14.26
CA TRP A 17 9.41 -10.04 14.27
C TRP A 17 8.23 -11.01 14.18
N LYS A 18 7.18 -10.77 14.98
CA LYS A 18 5.99 -11.62 15.02
C LYS A 18 5.24 -11.61 13.69
N THR A 19 5.04 -10.43 13.10
CA THR A 19 4.31 -10.28 11.83
C THR A 19 5.10 -10.78 10.63
N ALA A 20 6.43 -10.63 10.62
CA ALA A 20 7.28 -11.21 9.58
C ALA A 20 7.26 -12.74 9.58
N LYS A 21 7.22 -13.39 10.75
CA LYS A 21 7.29 -14.86 10.86
C LYS A 21 5.93 -15.56 10.85
N TYR A 22 4.90 -14.93 11.41
CA TYR A 22 3.58 -15.55 11.64
C TYR A 22 2.41 -14.70 11.14
N GLY A 23 2.67 -13.55 10.52
CA GLY A 23 1.62 -12.68 9.99
C GLY A 23 0.82 -13.34 8.89
N ARG A 24 -0.45 -12.93 8.76
CA ARG A 24 -1.31 -13.33 7.64
C ARG A 24 -0.73 -12.72 6.36
N LYS A 25 -0.54 -13.57 5.34
CA LYS A 25 -0.13 -13.12 4.01
C LYS A 25 -1.29 -12.36 3.35
N VAL A 26 -0.95 -11.30 2.64
CA VAL A 26 -1.87 -10.51 1.84
C VAL A 26 -1.72 -10.96 0.40
N ASP A 27 -2.84 -11.27 -0.26
CA ASP A 27 -2.88 -11.66 -1.67
C ASP A 27 -3.34 -10.50 -2.59
N ALA A 28 -3.66 -9.34 -2.01
CA ALA A 28 -4.07 -8.12 -2.72
C ALA A 28 -2.87 -7.21 -3.00
N ASP A 29 -2.94 -6.50 -4.13
CA ASP A 29 -1.95 -5.48 -4.53
C ASP A 29 -1.98 -4.27 -3.57
N ASP A 30 -3.18 -3.91 -3.09
CA ASP A 30 -3.38 -2.86 -2.08
C ASP A 30 -4.06 -3.42 -0.81
N PRO A 31 -3.30 -3.75 0.26
CA PRO A 31 -3.87 -4.18 1.54
C PRO A 31 -4.71 -3.12 2.26
N TRP A 32 -4.56 -1.84 1.92
CA TRP A 32 -5.21 -0.72 2.61
C TRP A 32 -6.42 -0.17 1.83
N GLY A 33 -6.50 -0.50 0.54
CA GLY A 33 -7.65 -0.28 -0.35
C GLY A 33 -7.74 1.11 -1.00
N TYR A 34 -6.97 2.10 -0.53
CA TYR A 34 -7.01 3.49 -0.99
C TYR A 34 -5.63 4.05 -1.34
N GLY A 35 -4.68 3.18 -1.70
CA GLY A 35 -3.35 3.53 -2.15
C GLY A 35 -3.39 4.36 -3.43
N ARG A 36 -2.64 5.47 -3.45
CA ARG A 36 -2.70 6.46 -4.56
C ARG A 36 -1.55 6.29 -5.55
N SER A 37 -0.33 6.15 -5.04
CA SER A 37 0.91 6.00 -5.79
C SER A 37 1.01 4.65 -6.51
N LEU A 38 1.87 4.57 -7.52
CA LEU A 38 2.08 3.36 -8.33
C LEU A 38 2.49 2.12 -7.51
N GLU A 39 3.06 2.29 -6.33
CA GLU A 39 3.46 1.18 -5.45
C GLU A 39 2.27 0.31 -4.98
N TRP A 40 1.03 0.83 -5.06
CA TRP A 40 -0.21 0.11 -4.73
C TRP A 40 -0.91 -0.50 -5.95
N ALA A 41 -0.26 -0.42 -7.12
CA ALA A 41 -0.70 -1.10 -8.35
C ALA A 41 0.16 -2.33 -8.67
N THR A 42 1.06 -2.74 -7.76
CA THR A 42 1.89 -3.93 -7.91
C THR A 42 1.60 -4.96 -6.82
N SER A 43 1.98 -6.21 -7.07
CA SER A 43 1.72 -7.31 -6.15
C SER A 43 2.49 -7.17 -4.83
N CYS A 44 1.94 -7.73 -3.77
CA CYS A 44 2.59 -7.83 -2.46
C CYS A 44 2.94 -9.30 -2.17
N PRO A 45 4.21 -9.75 -2.30
CA PRO A 45 5.44 -8.98 -2.52
C PRO A 45 5.66 -8.55 -3.98
N PRO A 46 6.41 -7.46 -4.21
CA PRO A 46 6.66 -6.97 -5.56
C PRO A 46 7.58 -7.92 -6.35
N PRO A 47 7.38 -8.07 -7.67
CA PRO A 47 8.25 -8.87 -8.52
C PRO A 47 9.65 -8.23 -8.61
N ARG A 48 10.67 -9.02 -9.01
CA ARG A 48 12.06 -8.53 -9.09
C ARG A 48 12.25 -7.27 -9.94
N HIS A 49 11.37 -7.03 -10.91
CA HIS A 49 11.40 -5.87 -11.81
C HIS A 49 10.31 -4.83 -11.48
N ASN A 50 9.81 -4.84 -10.23
CA ASN A 50 8.80 -3.96 -9.65
C ASN A 50 7.39 -4.05 -10.25
N PHE A 51 7.21 -4.10 -11.57
CA PHE A 51 5.90 -4.06 -12.23
C PHE A 51 5.75 -5.12 -13.32
N ALA A 52 4.76 -6.00 -13.18
CA ALA A 52 4.41 -6.94 -14.26
C ALA A 52 3.70 -6.24 -15.43
N ARG A 53 2.85 -5.24 -15.13
CA ARG A 53 2.24 -4.32 -16.10
C ARG A 53 2.11 -2.94 -15.47
N LEU A 54 2.34 -1.90 -16.28
CA LEU A 54 2.15 -0.52 -15.83
C LEU A 54 0.70 -0.06 -16.07
N PRO A 55 0.03 0.49 -15.05
CA PRO A 55 -1.28 1.11 -15.24
C PRO A 55 -1.17 2.40 -16.05
N ARG A 56 -2.26 2.80 -16.71
CA ARG A 56 -2.30 4.06 -17.45
C ARG A 56 -2.33 5.24 -16.48
N ILE A 57 -1.38 6.16 -16.61
CA ILE A 57 -1.27 7.33 -15.72
C ILE A 57 -2.11 8.47 -16.32
N ARG A 58 -3.21 8.82 -15.64
CA ARG A 58 -4.13 9.90 -16.04
C ARG A 58 -4.28 11.00 -14.99
N SER A 59 -3.85 10.73 -13.76
CA SER A 59 -3.93 11.63 -12.62
C SER A 59 -2.70 11.49 -11.71
N GLU A 60 -2.66 12.28 -10.64
CA GLU A 60 -1.68 12.16 -9.54
C GLU A 60 -1.85 10.88 -8.70
N SER A 61 -2.98 10.19 -8.81
CA SER A 61 -3.33 8.99 -8.04
C SER A 61 -3.69 7.80 -8.94
N PRO A 62 -2.74 7.31 -9.77
CA PRO A 62 -3.02 6.30 -10.79
C PRO A 62 -3.39 4.92 -10.25
N ALA A 63 -2.95 4.53 -9.03
CA ALA A 63 -3.38 3.26 -8.44
C ALA A 63 -4.82 3.35 -7.93
N PHE A 64 -5.22 4.51 -7.39
CA PHE A 64 -6.57 4.73 -6.91
C PHE A 64 -7.58 4.71 -8.07
N ASP A 65 -7.30 5.41 -9.17
CA ASP A 65 -8.17 5.45 -10.36
C ASP A 65 -8.35 4.05 -10.99
N LEU A 66 -7.34 3.18 -10.85
CA LEU A 66 -7.41 1.81 -11.34
C LEU A 66 -8.36 0.96 -10.49
N HIS A 67 -8.32 1.14 -9.17
CA HIS A 67 -9.10 0.34 -8.21
C HIS A 67 -10.52 0.89 -7.99
N HIS A 68 -10.75 2.19 -8.23
CA HIS A 68 -12.03 2.89 -8.01
C HIS A 68 -12.48 3.70 -9.24
N PRO A 69 -12.71 3.05 -10.40
CA PRO A 69 -13.07 3.75 -11.64
C PRO A 69 -14.38 4.55 -11.53
N GLU A 70 -15.29 4.15 -10.66
CA GLU A 70 -16.56 4.83 -10.38
C GLU A 70 -16.38 6.20 -9.72
N ILE A 71 -15.35 6.35 -8.89
CA ILE A 71 -15.05 7.61 -8.20
C ILE A 71 -14.41 8.58 -9.18
N THR A 72 -13.45 8.11 -9.99
CA THR A 72 -12.84 8.91 -11.05
C THR A 72 -13.90 9.40 -12.06
N ALA A 73 -14.84 8.55 -12.46
CA ALA A 73 -15.91 8.93 -13.39
C ALA A 73 -16.85 10.00 -12.80
N LEU A 74 -17.14 9.94 -11.50
CA LEU A 74 -17.96 10.95 -10.81
C LEU A 74 -17.24 12.30 -10.73
N GLU A 75 -15.94 12.31 -10.43
CA GLU A 75 -15.13 13.53 -10.41
C GLU A 75 -15.08 14.19 -11.79
N GLU A 76 -14.90 13.40 -12.86
CA GLU A 76 -14.95 13.90 -14.24
C GLU A 76 -16.32 14.48 -14.60
N ALA A 77 -17.42 13.89 -14.13
CA ALA A 77 -18.78 14.38 -14.39
C ALA A 77 -19.16 15.63 -13.59
N THR A 78 -18.49 15.89 -12.47
CA THR A 78 -18.76 17.04 -11.58
C THR A 78 -17.90 18.26 -11.95
N ARG A 79 -16.83 18.07 -12.71
CA ARG A 79 -15.95 19.14 -13.22
C ARG A 79 -16.59 19.88 -14.39
#